data_AF-A0A139PTK3-F1
#
_entry.id   AF-A0A139PTK3-F1
#
_cell.length_a   1.000
_cell.length_b   1.000
_cell.length_c   1.000
_cell.angle_alpha   90.00
_cell.angle_beta   90.00
_cell.angle_gamma   90.00
#
_symmetry.space_group_name_H-M   'P 1'
#
loop_
_entity.id
_entity.type
_entity.pdbx_description
1 polymer ?
#
loop_
_entity_poly.entity_id
_entity_poly.type
_entity_poly.pdbx_seq_one_letter_code
_entity_poly.pdbx_strand_id
1 'polypeptide(L)' 'MRIKWFSLIRITGLLLVLLYHFFQTIFPGGFFGVDVFFTFSGFLITSLLLEEFGKARQIDLLGFF' A
#
# COMPACT_ATOMS: atom_id res chain seq x y z
N MET A 1 14.77 2.19 -4.59
CA MET A 1 15.25 1.99 -3.19
C MET A 1 14.16 1.33 -2.34
N ARG A 2 14.42 0.18 -1.71
CA ARG A 2 13.41 -0.57 -0.93
C ARG A 2 13.35 -0.05 0.51
N ILE A 3 12.52 0.96 0.77
CA ILE A 3 12.37 1.56 2.10
C ILE A 3 11.50 0.63 2.95
N LYS A 4 12.13 -0.11 3.87
CA LYS A 4 11.48 -1.13 4.72
C LYS A 4 10.34 -0.59 5.59
N TRP A 5 10.39 0.69 5.94
CA TRP A 5 9.41 1.35 6.80
C TRP A 5 8.00 1.44 6.19
N PHE A 6 7.87 1.49 4.85
CA PHE A 6 6.55 1.51 4.20
C PHE A 6 5.76 0.23 4.43
N SER A 7 6.45 -0.92 4.49
CA SER A 7 5.79 -2.19 4.79
C SER A 7 5.14 -2.18 6.17
N LEU A 8 5.77 -1.54 7.18
CA LEU A 8 5.22 -1.43 8.52
C LEU A 8 3.91 -0.65 8.52
N ILE A 9 3.89 0.52 7.86
CA ILE A 9 2.71 1.38 7.76
C ILE A 9 1.56 0.63 7.06
N ARG A 10 1.88 -0.12 6.00
CA ARG A 10 0.92 -0.91 5.26
C ARG A 10 0.36 -2.06 6.09
N ILE A 11 1.18 -2.74 6.89
CA ILE A 11 0.74 -3.79 7.81
C ILE A 11 -0.19 -3.21 8.88
N THR A 12 0.15 -2.05 9.44
CA THR A 12 -0.72 -1.34 10.40
C THR A 12 -2.04 -0.92 9.78
N GLY A 13 -2.01 -0.38 8.55
CA GLY A 13 -3.23 -0.07 7.78
C GLY A 13 -4.10 -1.30 7.55
N LEU A 14 -3.50 -2.41 7.13
CA LEU A 14 -4.20 -3.69 6.95
C LEU A 14 -4.84 -4.19 8.25
N LEU A 15 -4.12 -4.12 9.37
CA LEU A 15 -4.65 -4.48 10.68
C LEU A 15 -5.85 -3.62 11.07
N LEU A 16 -5.79 -2.31 10.83
CA LEU A 16 -6.92 -1.38 11.07
C LEU A 16 -8.14 -1.74 10.21
N VAL A 17 -7.94 -2.12 8.94
CA VAL A 17 -9.02 -2.58 8.05
C VAL A 17 -9.67 -3.85 8.57
N LEU A 18 -8.85 -4.84 8.97
CA LEU A 18 -9.35 -6.10 9.51
C LEU A 18 -10.10 -5.87 10.82
N LEU A 19 -9.52 -5.09 11.73
CA LEU A 19 -10.13 -4.82 13.04
C LEU A 19 -11.49 -4.14 12.90
N TYR A 20 -11.64 -3.24 11.92
CA TYR A 20 -12.95 -2.67 11.57
C TYR A 20 -13.94 -3.71 11.02
N HIS A 21 -13.52 -4.57 10.09
CA HIS A 21 -14.42 -5.57 9.50
C HIS A 21 -14.95 -6.57 10.54
N PHE A 22 -14.11 -6.99 11.49
CA PHE A 22 -14.50 -7.96 12.52
C PHE A 22 -15.18 -7.32 13.75
N PHE A 23 -14.92 -6.03 14.04
CA PHE A 23 -15.46 -5.32 15.21
C PHE A 23 -16.16 -4.00 14.84
N GLN A 24 -16.97 -4.03 13.78
CA GLN A 24 -17.68 -2.86 13.23
C GLN A 24 -18.48 -2.08 14.29
N THR A 25 -19.07 -2.77 15.27
CA THR A 25 -19.90 -2.18 16.33
C THR A 25 -19.11 -1.43 17.40
N ILE A 26 -17.81 -1.73 17.56
CA ILE A 26 -16.96 -1.18 18.62
C ILE A 26 -16.03 -0.09 18.09
N PHE A 27 -15.64 -0.17 16.82
CA PHE A 27 -14.70 0.76 16.18
C PHE A 27 -15.31 1.44 14.94
N PRO A 28 -16.09 2.52 15.09
CA PRO A 28 -16.45 3.36 13.94
C PRO A 28 -15.21 4.13 13.49
N GLY A 29 -14.59 3.73 12.37
CA GLY A 29 -13.38 4.42 11.86
C GLY A 29 -12.43 3.63 10.96
N GLY A 30 -12.76 2.42 10.52
CA GLY A 30 -11.87 1.60 9.69
C GLY A 30 -11.50 2.16 8.33
N PHE A 31 -12.24 3.16 7.85
CA PHE A 31 -11.97 3.86 6.59
C PHE A 31 -10.55 4.44 6.55
N PHE A 32 -10.03 4.92 7.68
CA PHE A 32 -8.67 5.43 7.76
C PHE A 32 -7.61 4.36 7.46
N GLY A 33 -7.84 3.12 7.90
CA GLY A 33 -6.96 1.99 7.60
C GLY A 33 -6.93 1.68 6.10
N VAL A 34 -8.09 1.79 5.43
CA VAL A 34 -8.23 1.60 3.99
C VAL A 34 -7.44 2.68 3.24
N ASP A 35 -7.68 3.95 3.56
CA ASP A 35 -7.02 5.09 2.91
C ASP A 35 -5.50 5.01 3.03
N VAL A 36 -4.99 4.73 4.24
CA VAL A 36 -3.56 4.57 4.50
C VAL A 36 -3.01 3.39 3.70
N PHE A 37 -3.64 2.22 3.77
CA PHE A 37 -3.17 1.02 3.07
C PHE A 37 -3.06 1.23 1.55
N PHE A 38 -4.12 1.77 0.93
CA PHE A 38 -4.16 1.97 -0.52
C PHE A 38 -3.23 3.09 -0.97
N THR A 39 -3.14 4.20 -0.23
CA THR A 39 -2.25 5.33 -0.59
C THR A 39 -0.78 4.91 -0.59
N PHE A 40 -0.32 4.24 0.46
CA PHE A 40 1.07 3.78 0.54
C PHE A 40 1.38 2.66 -0.46
N SER A 41 0.40 1.80 -0.78
CA SER A 41 0.53 0.80 -1.83
C SER A 41 0.72 1.46 -3.20
N GLY A 42 -0.15 2.42 -3.56
CA GLY A 42 -0.07 3.14 -4.82
C GLY A 42 1.21 3.96 -4.96
N PHE A 43 1.66 4.61 -3.88
CA PHE A 43 2.94 5.32 -3.85
C PHE A 43 4.12 4.39 -4.14
N LEU A 44 4.16 3.22 -3.49
CA LEU A 44 5.24 2.25 -3.68
C LEU A 44 5.26 1.71 -5.11
N ILE A 45 4.09 1.35 -5.64
CA ILE A 45 3.95 0.85 -7.02
C ILE A 45 4.45 1.91 -8.00
N THR A 46 3.94 3.14 -7.89
CA THR A 46 4.34 4.25 -8.78
C THR A 46 5.84 4.53 -8.68
N SER A 47 6.41 4.48 -7.48
CA SER A 47 7.85 4.67 -7.27
C SER A 47 8.69 3.58 -7.94
N LEU A 48 8.23 2.31 -7.90
CA LEU A 48 8.89 1.20 -8.58
C LEU A 48 8.82 1.36 -10.11
N LEU A 49 7.64 1.72 -10.63
CA LEU A 49 7.44 1.95 -12.07
C LEU A 49 8.28 3.14 -12.58
N LEU A 50 8.40 4.21 -11.79
CA LEU A 50 9.28 5.34 -12.12
C LEU A 50 10.77 4.95 -12.09
N GLU A 51 11.17 4.12 -11.14
CA GLU A 51 12.54 3.59 -11.06
C GLU A 51 12.86 2.68 -12.27
N GLU A 52 11.91 1.83 -12.67
CA GLU A 52 12.02 0.97 -13.85
C GLU A 52 12.08 1.79 -15.14
N PHE A 53 11.16 2.74 -15.30
CA PHE A 53 11.11 3.62 -16.47
C PHE A 53 12.38 4.47 -16.60
N GLY A 54 12.94 4.94 -15.47
CA GLY A 54 14.23 5.66 -15.47
C GLY A 54 15.41 4.82 -15.96
N LYS A 55 15.37 3.49 -15.78
CA LYS A 55 16.44 2.55 -16.19
C LYS A 55 16.24 2.01 -17.60
N ALA A 56 15.02 1.62 -17.94
CA ALA A 56 14.71 0.86 -19.16
C ALA A 56 13.93 1.66 -20.22
N ARG A 57 13.39 2.85 -19.88
CA ARG A 57 12.39 3.61 -20.68
C ARG A 57 11.17 2.77 -21.09
N GLN A 58 10.94 1.68 -20.38
CA GLN A 58 9.85 0.74 -20.58
C GLN A 58 9.31 0.36 -19.21
N ILE A 59 8.04 -0.04 -19.17
CA ILE A 59 7.37 -0.53 -17.98
C ILE A 59 6.85 -1.91 -18.32
N ASP A 60 7.40 -2.94 -17.69
CA ASP A 60 6.89 -4.31 -17.79
C ASP A 60 5.80 -4.53 -16.75
N LEU A 61 4.55 -4.32 -17.16
CA LEU A 61 3.40 -4.55 -16.31
C LEU A 61 3.22 -6.04 -15.97
N LEU A 62 3.60 -6.96 -16.87
CA LEU A 62 3.44 -8.39 -16.64
C LEU A 62 4.44 -8.90 -15.59
N GLY A 63 5.63 -8.33 -15.53
CA GLY A 63 6.60 -8.57 -14.45
C GLY A 63 6.18 -8.01 -13.09
N PHE A 64 5.11 -7.21 -13.04
CA PHE A 64 4.63 -6.53 -11.83
C PHE A 64 3.44 -7.22 -11.14
N PHE A 65 2.69 -8.06 -11.86
CA PHE A 65 1.56 -8.85 -11.34
C PHE A 65 2.03 -10.20 -10.77
#